data_AF-A0A2N9FK96-F1
#
_entry.id   AF-A0A2N9FK96-F1
#
_cell.length_a   1.000
_cell.length_b   1.000
_cell.length_c   1.000
_cell.angle_alpha   90.00
_cell.angle_beta   90.00
_cell.angle_gamma   90.00
#
_symmetry.space_group_name_H-M   'P 1'
#
loop_
_entity.id
_entity.type
_entity.pdbx_description
1 polymer ?
#
loop_
_entity_poly.entity_id
_entity_poly.type
_entity_poly.pdbx_seq_one_letter_code
_entity_poly.pdbx_strand_id
1 'polypeptide(L)'
;MMQTLSLKIQRWLVLFAWLLTVLSCCLSLVAGIALGVTGLLAKPAASILEVTGKTAQSIRNRSKLYQMGSQRFRARLPRPLSCELPLKPYSWEEAVGTSVLVEADNGLKLKDEVLVMCKALKKAGKFVIITERFVLIVSCPSLVDLGKPEFRGIASDLEWVIESEIGLESVIHADSDQGVVHIVGSSPDTLLRQNQYHPRKGSGTRTVRWSNPPTTLPLFQTNLELESKEDAENLLQILLSTIELGKERGWGYGHLLHRGNIK
;
A
#
# COMPACT_ATOMS: atom_id res chain seq x y z
N MET A 1 -89.37 -3.06 -53.84
CA MET A 1 -88.37 -3.60 -52.87
C MET A 1 -87.18 -2.64 -52.60
N MET A 2 -87.14 -1.42 -53.17
CA MET A 2 -86.02 -0.47 -53.01
C MET A 2 -86.17 0.53 -51.84
N GLN A 3 -87.36 0.79 -51.32
CA GLN A 3 -87.56 1.78 -50.24
C GLN A 3 -87.21 1.26 -48.84
N THR A 4 -87.28 -0.05 -48.59
CA THR A 4 -86.93 -0.66 -47.29
C THR A 4 -85.43 -0.80 -47.08
N LEU A 5 -84.64 -0.82 -48.16
CA LEU A 5 -83.18 -0.87 -48.12
C LEU A 5 -82.59 0.50 -47.72
N SER A 6 -83.14 1.58 -48.28
CA SER A 6 -82.72 2.96 -47.99
C SER A 6 -82.93 3.32 -46.51
N LEU A 7 -84.09 2.96 -45.94
CA LEU A 7 -84.39 3.24 -44.52
C LEU A 7 -83.48 2.46 -43.55
N LYS A 8 -83.07 1.22 -43.90
CA LYS A 8 -82.13 0.43 -43.11
C LYS A 8 -80.72 1.01 -43.14
N ILE A 9 -80.26 1.48 -44.30
CA ILE A 9 -78.95 2.11 -44.47
C ILE A 9 -78.89 3.44 -43.71
N GLN A 10 -79.95 4.25 -43.79
CA GLN A 10 -80.02 5.53 -43.11
C GLN A 10 -80.06 5.36 -41.58
N ARG A 11 -80.74 4.32 -41.08
CA ARG A 11 -80.76 3.97 -39.65
C ARG A 11 -79.41 3.42 -39.16
N TRP A 12 -78.69 2.66 -40.00
CA TRP A 12 -77.32 2.21 -39.71
C TRP A 12 -76.32 3.37 -39.70
N LEU A 13 -76.43 4.32 -40.63
CA LEU A 13 -75.59 5.52 -40.67
C LEU A 13 -75.75 6.39 -39.42
N VAL A 14 -76.99 6.59 -38.97
CA VAL A 14 -77.25 7.34 -37.73
C VAL A 14 -76.70 6.60 -36.52
N LEU A 15 -76.86 5.27 -36.45
CA LEU A 15 -76.29 4.46 -35.36
C LEU A 15 -74.76 4.51 -35.35
N PHE A 16 -74.14 4.46 -36.53
CA PHE A 16 -72.68 4.49 -36.69
C PHE A 16 -72.11 5.87 -36.35
N ALA A 17 -72.78 6.95 -36.76
CA ALA A 17 -72.43 8.31 -36.39
C ALA A 17 -72.54 8.52 -34.87
N TRP A 18 -73.61 8.00 -34.23
CA TRP A 18 -73.76 8.02 -32.78
C TRP A 18 -72.63 7.26 -32.08
N LEU A 19 -72.31 6.06 -32.57
CA LEU A 19 -71.22 5.25 -32.03
C LEU A 19 -69.86 5.97 -32.13
N LEU A 20 -69.58 6.61 -33.27
CA LEU A 20 -68.36 7.40 -33.50
C LEU A 20 -68.27 8.61 -32.58
N THR A 21 -69.37 9.34 -32.37
CA THR A 21 -69.38 10.49 -31.44
C THR A 21 -69.20 10.06 -29.99
N VAL A 22 -69.82 8.96 -29.57
CA VAL A 22 -69.64 8.40 -28.22
C VAL A 22 -68.21 7.89 -28.04
N LEU A 23 -67.65 7.22 -29.04
CA LEU A 23 -66.27 6.73 -29.00
C LEU A 23 -65.25 7.88 -28.95
N SER A 24 -65.46 8.94 -29.75
CA SER A 24 -64.62 10.14 -29.73
C SER A 24 -64.69 10.89 -28.39
N CYS A 25 -65.89 11.01 -27.81
CA CYS A 25 -66.08 11.65 -26.50
C CYS A 25 -65.42 10.84 -25.37
N CYS A 26 -65.54 9.50 -25.42
CA CYS A 26 -64.85 8.60 -24.48
C CYS A 26 -63.32 8.69 -24.62
N LEU A 27 -62.77 8.72 -25.84
CA LEU A 27 -61.33 8.93 -26.06
C LEU A 27 -60.85 10.27 -25.47
N SER A 28 -61.64 11.33 -25.64
CA SER A 28 -61.33 12.67 -25.13
C SER A 28 -61.28 12.72 -23.60
N LEU A 29 -62.24 12.04 -22.95
CA LEU A 29 -62.31 11.95 -21.49
C LEU A 29 -61.13 11.15 -20.92
N VAL A 30 -60.84 9.99 -21.52
CA VAL A 30 -59.71 9.13 -21.09
C VAL A 30 -58.37 9.83 -21.32
N ALA A 31 -58.20 10.53 -22.45
CA ALA A 31 -56.99 11.31 -22.73
C ALA A 31 -56.83 12.50 -21.76
N GLY A 32 -57.92 13.20 -21.42
CA GLY A 32 -57.91 14.30 -20.45
C GLY A 32 -57.53 13.84 -19.03
N ILE A 33 -58.05 12.68 -18.60
CA ILE A 33 -57.71 12.08 -17.30
C ILE A 33 -56.26 11.59 -17.30
N ALA A 34 -55.80 10.94 -18.37
CA ALA A 34 -54.42 10.48 -18.49
C ALA A 34 -53.42 11.64 -18.42
N LEU A 35 -53.68 12.76 -19.10
CA LEU A 35 -52.84 13.96 -19.04
C LEU A 35 -52.85 14.62 -17.66
N GLY A 36 -54.00 14.62 -16.97
CA GLY A 36 -54.15 15.18 -15.62
C GLY A 36 -53.40 14.40 -14.53
N VAL A 37 -53.51 13.06 -14.53
CA VAL A 37 -52.86 12.20 -13.52
C VAL A 37 -51.35 12.13 -13.72
N THR A 38 -50.89 12.08 -14.98
CA THR A 38 -49.45 12.06 -15.28
C THR A 38 -48.78 13.38 -14.91
N GLY A 39 -49.46 14.52 -15.09
CA GLY A 39 -48.97 15.84 -14.68
C GLY A 39 -48.86 16.05 -13.17
N LEU A 40 -49.72 15.40 -12.38
CA LEU A 40 -49.74 15.50 -10.91
C LEU A 40 -48.61 14.68 -10.24
N LEU A 41 -48.26 13.52 -10.80
CA LEU A 41 -47.23 12.63 -10.24
C LEU A 41 -45.82 12.92 -10.79
N ALA A 42 -45.69 13.43 -12.02
CA ALA A 42 -44.39 13.70 -12.62
C ALA A 42 -43.67 14.89 -11.99
N LYS A 43 -44.39 15.95 -11.58
CA LYS A 43 -43.79 17.18 -11.04
C LYS A 43 -43.12 17.03 -9.66
N PRO A 44 -43.73 16.34 -8.67
CA PRO A 44 -43.07 16.08 -7.39
C PRO A 44 -41.85 15.16 -7.53
N ALA A 45 -41.98 14.11 -8.35
CA ALA A 45 -40.90 13.15 -8.59
C ALA A 45 -39.69 13.81 -9.26
N ALA A 46 -39.90 14.69 -10.25
CA ALA A 46 -38.85 15.44 -10.90
C ALA A 46 -38.12 16.39 -9.93
N SER A 47 -38.86 17.06 -9.03
CA SER A 47 -38.28 17.98 -8.02
C SER A 47 -37.38 17.27 -7.01
N ILE A 48 -37.80 16.11 -6.50
CA ILE A 48 -37.00 15.31 -5.54
C ILE A 48 -35.75 14.73 -6.23
N LEU A 49 -35.87 14.26 -7.47
CA LEU A 49 -34.74 13.80 -8.28
C LEU A 49 -33.75 14.93 -8.58
N GLU A 50 -34.23 16.14 -8.85
CA GLU A 50 -33.38 17.31 -9.09
C GLU A 50 -32.60 17.73 -7.84
N VAL A 51 -33.27 17.79 -6.68
CA VAL A 51 -32.63 18.12 -5.40
C VAL A 51 -31.62 17.04 -4.99
N THR A 52 -31.96 15.76 -5.19
CA THR A 52 -31.06 14.63 -4.92
C THR A 52 -29.87 14.63 -5.89
N GLY A 53 -30.10 14.92 -7.17
CA GLY A 53 -29.05 15.06 -8.18
C GLY A 53 -28.10 16.20 -7.88
N LYS A 54 -28.62 17.37 -7.49
CA LYS A 54 -27.81 18.52 -7.04
C LYS A 54 -27.06 18.21 -5.74
N THR A 55 -27.66 17.48 -4.81
CA THR A 55 -27.00 17.06 -3.56
C THR A 55 -25.91 16.04 -3.82
N ALA A 56 -26.17 15.00 -4.62
CA ALA A 56 -25.20 14.00 -5.02
C ALA A 56 -24.04 14.63 -5.80
N GLN A 57 -24.34 15.57 -6.69
CA GLN A 57 -23.32 16.33 -7.41
C GLN A 57 -22.56 17.31 -6.51
N SER A 58 -23.20 17.88 -5.48
CA SER A 58 -22.55 18.71 -4.47
C SER A 58 -21.59 17.87 -3.62
N ILE A 59 -22.01 16.69 -3.15
CA ILE A 59 -21.14 15.74 -2.45
C ILE A 59 -19.98 15.35 -3.36
N ARG A 60 -20.25 15.05 -4.64
CA ARG A 60 -19.21 14.69 -5.62
C ARG A 60 -18.26 15.84 -5.95
N ASN A 61 -18.75 17.08 -6.01
CA ASN A 61 -17.93 18.27 -6.25
C ASN A 61 -17.11 18.64 -5.02
N ARG A 62 -17.63 18.44 -3.81
CA ARG A 62 -16.88 18.63 -2.56
C ARG A 62 -15.91 17.50 -2.27
N SER A 63 -16.24 16.26 -2.65
CA SER A 63 -15.36 15.09 -2.50
C SER A 63 -14.32 14.99 -3.61
N LYS A 64 -14.57 15.61 -4.77
CA LYS A 64 -13.53 16.12 -5.67
C LYS A 64 -12.81 17.30 -5.00
N LEU A 65 -12.23 17.05 -3.83
CA LEU A 65 -11.04 17.76 -3.40
C LEU A 65 -10.09 17.68 -4.58
N TYR A 66 -9.91 18.84 -5.21
CA TYR A 66 -9.16 19.04 -6.44
C TYR A 66 -7.92 18.16 -6.49
N GLN A 67 -7.54 17.83 -7.72
CA GLN A 67 -6.19 17.43 -8.12
C GLN A 67 -5.16 18.48 -7.65
N MET A 68 -5.02 18.64 -6.33
CA MET A 68 -3.96 19.35 -5.66
C MET A 68 -2.76 18.43 -5.90
N GLY A 69 -2.06 18.73 -6.98
CA GLY A 69 -0.87 17.99 -7.39
C GLY A 69 0.09 17.87 -6.21
N SER A 70 0.77 16.72 -6.17
CA SER A 70 2.08 16.53 -5.55
C SER A 70 2.31 16.87 -4.06
N GLN A 71 1.33 17.35 -3.29
CA GLN A 71 1.54 17.77 -1.88
C GLN A 71 0.45 17.27 -0.93
N ARG A 72 0.02 16.02 -1.08
CA ARG A 72 -0.79 15.36 -0.04
C ARG A 72 0.14 14.67 0.93
N PHE A 73 0.51 15.39 1.98
CA PHE A 73 1.24 14.83 3.11
C PHE A 73 0.27 14.17 4.10
N ARG A 74 0.59 12.94 4.49
CA ARG A 74 -0.09 12.22 5.56
C ARG A 74 0.50 12.66 6.89
N ALA A 75 -0.36 12.76 7.90
CA ALA A 75 0.10 13.01 9.27
C ALA A 75 0.81 11.80 9.88
N ARG A 76 0.50 10.58 9.41
CA ARG A 76 1.06 9.32 9.91
C ARG A 76 1.16 8.26 8.82
N LEU A 77 2.04 7.29 9.02
CA LEU A 77 2.12 6.10 8.17
C LEU A 77 0.86 5.24 8.32
N PRO A 78 0.42 4.54 7.25
CA PRO A 78 -0.63 3.55 7.35
C PRO A 78 -0.27 2.53 8.41
N ARG A 79 -1.26 2.15 9.22
CA ARG A 79 -1.09 1.08 10.18
C ARG A 79 -1.55 -0.23 9.54
N PRO A 80 -0.70 -1.26 9.45
CA PRO A 80 -1.16 -2.59 9.10
C PRO A 80 -2.08 -3.12 10.20
N LEU A 81 -3.21 -3.71 9.82
CA LEU A 81 -4.11 -4.39 10.73
C LEU A 81 -4.07 -5.88 10.39
N SER A 82 -3.66 -6.70 11.34
CA SER A 82 -3.80 -8.15 11.22
C SER A 82 -5.26 -8.55 11.40
N CYS A 83 -5.76 -9.47 10.58
CA CYS A 83 -7.10 -10.03 10.75
C CYS A 83 -7.25 -10.91 12.00
N GLU A 84 -6.14 -11.48 12.49
CA GLU A 84 -6.14 -12.54 13.50
C GLU A 84 -5.77 -12.06 14.91
N LEU A 85 -4.99 -10.98 15.03
CA LEU A 85 -4.54 -10.45 16.33
C LEU A 85 -5.43 -9.28 16.77
N PRO A 86 -5.58 -9.07 18.09
CA PRO A 86 -6.33 -7.93 18.61
C PRO A 86 -5.70 -6.60 18.17
N LEU A 87 -6.55 -5.57 18.07
CA LEU A 87 -6.10 -4.21 17.80
C LEU A 87 -5.18 -3.72 18.92
N LYS A 88 -3.89 -3.52 18.63
CA LYS A 88 -2.93 -2.89 19.56
C LYS A 88 -3.07 -1.35 19.53
N PRO A 89 -2.43 -0.58 20.40
CA PRO A 89 -2.20 0.85 20.17
C PRO A 89 -1.33 1.10 18.91
N TYR A 90 -1.36 2.31 18.37
CA TYR A 90 -0.48 2.67 17.25
C TYR A 90 0.96 2.85 17.75
N SER A 91 1.91 2.14 17.13
CA SER A 91 3.34 2.39 17.26
C SER A 91 3.87 2.95 15.94
N TRP A 92 4.70 4.00 16.04
CA TRP A 92 5.34 4.61 14.88
C TRP A 92 6.36 3.65 14.26
N GLU A 93 7.14 2.98 15.11
CA GLU A 93 8.16 2.03 14.73
C GLU A 93 7.57 0.84 13.98
N GLU A 94 6.48 0.27 14.50
CA GLU A 94 5.74 -0.81 13.83
C GLU A 94 5.24 -0.36 12.45
N ALA A 95 4.69 0.85 12.35
CA ALA A 95 4.20 1.39 11.09
C ALA A 95 5.33 1.58 10.06
N VAL A 96 6.52 2.05 10.48
CA VAL A 96 7.71 2.13 9.63
C VAL A 96 8.13 0.74 9.16
N GLY A 97 8.30 -0.19 10.10
CA GLY A 97 8.75 -1.54 9.81
C GLY A 97 7.86 -2.22 8.77
N THR A 98 6.54 -2.16 8.94
CA THR A 98 5.63 -2.80 7.98
C THR A 98 5.51 -2.04 6.67
N SER A 99 5.57 -0.70 6.66
CA SER A 99 5.60 0.08 5.42
C SER A 99 6.79 -0.37 4.55
N VAL A 100 7.96 -0.58 5.17
CA VAL A 100 9.15 -1.09 4.48
C VAL A 100 8.92 -2.49 3.93
N LEU A 101 8.41 -3.44 4.73
CA LEU A 101 8.20 -4.82 4.25
C LEU A 101 7.19 -4.91 3.09
N VAL A 102 6.21 -4.01 3.05
CA VAL A 102 5.19 -3.98 1.99
C VAL A 102 5.68 -3.25 0.74
N GLU A 103 6.40 -2.14 0.90
CA GLU A 103 6.70 -1.20 -0.20
C GLU A 103 8.15 -1.29 -0.73
N ALA A 104 9.11 -1.78 0.06
CA ALA A 104 10.51 -1.86 -0.36
C ALA A 104 10.74 -2.95 -1.42
N ASP A 105 11.63 -2.67 -2.37
CA ASP A 105 12.05 -3.59 -3.44
C ASP A 105 10.87 -4.25 -4.20
N ASN A 106 9.91 -3.42 -4.62
CA ASN A 106 8.64 -3.81 -5.27
C ASN A 106 7.77 -4.77 -4.44
N GLY A 107 8.06 -4.90 -3.14
CA GLY A 107 7.39 -5.78 -2.19
C GLY A 107 7.57 -7.28 -2.47
N LEU A 108 8.34 -7.71 -3.47
CA LEU A 108 8.38 -9.14 -3.83
C LEU A 108 9.26 -9.97 -2.90
N LYS A 109 10.38 -9.41 -2.45
CA LYS A 109 11.37 -10.14 -1.65
C LYS A 109 10.98 -10.24 -0.16
N LEU A 110 10.28 -9.23 0.35
CA LEU A 110 10.02 -9.05 1.79
C LEU A 110 8.56 -9.31 2.20
N LYS A 111 7.69 -9.71 1.27
CA LYS A 111 6.25 -9.91 1.52
C LYS A 111 5.94 -10.99 2.55
N ASP A 112 6.74 -12.04 2.58
CA ASP A 112 6.56 -13.18 3.48
C ASP A 112 7.33 -13.01 4.80
N GLU A 113 8.05 -11.89 4.96
CA GLU A 113 8.78 -11.61 6.19
C GLU A 113 7.85 -11.18 7.31
N VAL A 114 8.12 -11.70 8.50
CA VAL A 114 7.44 -11.28 9.72
C VAL A 114 8.30 -10.23 10.42
N LEU A 115 7.73 -9.04 10.62
CA LEU A 115 8.36 -7.97 11.41
C LEU A 115 8.49 -8.42 12.87
N VAL A 116 9.71 -8.41 13.40
CA VAL A 116 9.99 -8.64 14.82
C VAL A 116 10.15 -7.31 15.56
N MET A 117 10.97 -6.41 15.03
CA MET A 117 11.26 -5.12 15.63
C MET A 117 11.65 -4.09 14.57
N CYS A 118 11.35 -2.82 14.82
CA CYS A 118 11.88 -1.70 14.05
C CYS A 118 12.34 -0.62 15.02
N LYS A 119 13.45 0.05 14.71
CA LYS A 119 13.94 1.18 15.49
C LYS A 119 14.59 2.24 14.61
N ALA A 120 14.39 3.50 14.97
CA ALA A 120 15.09 4.61 14.34
C ALA A 120 16.57 4.59 14.76
N LEU A 121 17.45 4.85 13.80
CA LEU A 121 18.87 5.06 14.05
C LEU A 121 19.12 6.53 14.35
N LYS A 122 20.26 6.83 14.99
CA LYS A 122 20.70 8.19 15.29
C LYS A 122 20.82 9.07 14.04
N LYS A 123 21.10 8.45 12.89
CA LYS A 123 21.09 9.12 11.59
C LYS A 123 19.63 9.32 11.15
N ALA A 124 19.24 10.58 10.99
CA ALA A 124 17.88 10.95 10.63
C ALA A 124 17.42 10.27 9.32
N GLY A 125 16.17 9.81 9.31
CA GLY A 125 15.59 9.09 8.18
C GLY A 125 16.12 7.66 7.98
N LYS A 126 16.97 7.14 8.89
CA LYS A 126 17.44 5.76 8.85
C LYS A 126 16.81 4.91 9.94
N PHE A 127 16.53 3.66 9.59
CA PHE A 127 15.90 2.70 10.49
C PHE A 127 16.60 1.35 10.36
N VAL A 128 16.61 0.61 11.46
CA VAL A 128 16.95 -0.80 11.48
C VAL A 128 15.69 -1.60 11.70
N ILE A 129 15.54 -2.67 10.92
CA ILE A 129 14.42 -3.60 11.00
C ILE A 129 14.96 -4.99 11.21
N ILE A 130 14.43 -5.68 12.20
CA ILE A 130 14.68 -7.10 12.45
C ILE A 130 13.43 -7.85 12.02
N THR A 131 13.61 -8.79 11.11
CA THR A 131 12.60 -9.79 10.75
C THR A 131 13.00 -11.15 11.32
N GLU A 132 12.20 -12.19 11.08
CA GLU A 132 12.57 -13.55 11.47
C GLU A 132 13.84 -14.07 10.75
N ARG A 133 14.20 -13.50 9.59
CA ARG A 133 15.32 -13.98 8.76
C ARG A 133 16.41 -12.95 8.53
N PHE A 134 16.10 -11.65 8.56
CA PHE A 134 17.04 -10.61 8.15
C PHE A 134 17.12 -9.46 9.16
N VAL A 135 18.29 -8.85 9.22
CA VAL A 135 18.48 -7.47 9.69
C VAL A 135 18.59 -6.56 8.48
N LEU A 136 17.68 -5.62 8.36
CA LEU A 136 17.63 -4.65 7.27
C LEU A 136 18.01 -3.27 7.79
N ILE A 137 18.91 -2.60 7.10
CA ILE A 137 19.21 -1.18 7.30
C ILE A 137 18.58 -0.43 6.14
N VAL A 138 17.63 0.43 6.46
CA VAL A 138 16.85 1.16 5.49
C VAL A 138 16.96 2.66 5.72
N SER A 139 16.81 3.41 4.63
CA SER A 139 16.73 4.86 4.66
C SER A 139 15.50 5.33 3.89
N CYS A 140 14.92 6.43 4.35
CA CYS A 140 13.84 7.12 3.66
C CYS A 140 14.17 8.62 3.60
N PRO A 141 14.46 9.18 2.41
CA PRO A 141 14.79 10.59 2.25
C PRO A 141 13.68 11.52 2.77
N SER A 142 12.41 11.11 2.61
CA SER A 142 11.24 11.89 3.02
C SER A 142 11.05 12.00 4.53
N LEU A 143 11.76 11.18 5.33
CA LEU A 143 11.66 11.16 6.80
C LEU A 143 12.89 11.75 7.50
N VAL A 144 13.83 12.34 6.77
CA VAL A 144 15.05 12.95 7.34
C VAL A 144 14.74 14.15 8.25
N ASP A 145 13.66 14.88 7.96
CA ASP A 145 13.26 16.05 8.76
C ASP A 145 12.22 15.73 9.83
N LEU A 146 11.92 14.45 10.07
CA LEU A 146 10.97 14.05 11.10
C LEU A 146 11.35 14.65 12.47
N GLY A 147 10.38 15.30 13.12
CA GLY A 147 10.58 15.98 14.41
C GLY A 147 11.12 17.41 14.31
N LYS A 148 11.52 17.86 13.13
CA LYS A 148 11.96 19.24 12.88
C LYS A 148 10.80 20.13 12.41
N PRO A 149 10.86 21.46 12.61
CA PRO A 149 9.80 22.37 12.19
C PRO A 149 9.62 22.43 10.67
N GLU A 150 10.62 22.04 9.88
CA GLU A 150 10.56 21.98 8.43
C GLU A 150 9.76 20.78 7.90
N PHE A 151 9.40 19.82 8.76
CA PHE A 151 8.69 18.61 8.38
C PHE A 151 7.27 18.93 7.90
N ARG A 152 7.03 18.73 6.60
CA ARG A 152 5.72 18.98 5.98
C ARG A 152 4.73 17.81 6.14
N GLY A 153 5.20 16.68 6.64
CA GLY A 153 4.46 15.43 6.75
C GLY A 153 4.97 14.36 5.79
N ILE A 154 4.25 13.25 5.74
CA ILE A 154 4.70 12.02 5.06
C ILE A 154 4.17 12.00 3.63
N ALA A 155 5.06 11.90 2.65
CA ALA A 155 4.66 11.83 1.23
C ALA A 155 3.75 10.61 0.95
N SER A 156 2.91 10.69 -0.08
CA SER A 156 2.05 9.56 -0.46
C SER A 156 2.81 8.48 -1.25
N ASP A 157 3.93 8.87 -1.85
CA ASP A 157 4.89 8.13 -2.64
C ASP A 157 6.20 7.99 -1.85
N LEU A 158 6.17 7.19 -0.79
CA LEU A 158 7.37 6.91 0.00
C LEU A 158 8.34 6.03 -0.79
N GLU A 159 9.60 6.44 -0.83
CA GLU A 159 10.67 5.64 -1.38
C GLU A 159 11.53 5.11 -0.23
N TRP A 160 11.53 3.78 -0.08
CA TRP A 160 12.35 3.06 0.88
C TRP A 160 13.58 2.51 0.17
N VAL A 161 14.76 2.88 0.66
CA VAL A 161 16.04 2.40 0.13
C VAL A 161 16.67 1.45 1.14
N ILE A 162 16.82 0.18 0.75
CA ILE A 162 17.55 -0.83 1.55
C ILE A 162 19.04 -0.61 1.30
N GLU A 163 19.75 -0.15 2.34
CA GLU A 163 21.20 0.08 2.27
C GLU A 163 21.98 -1.20 2.53
N SER A 164 21.48 -2.04 3.44
CA SER A 164 22.12 -3.31 3.80
C SER A 164 21.07 -4.33 4.19
N GLU A 165 21.31 -5.56 3.77
CA GLU A 165 20.54 -6.75 4.15
C GLU A 165 21.52 -7.77 4.72
N ILE A 166 21.24 -8.21 5.93
CA ILE A 166 22.09 -9.17 6.66
C ILE A 166 21.20 -10.35 7.04
N GLY A 167 21.49 -11.53 6.51
CA GLY A 167 20.84 -12.78 6.96
C GLY A 167 21.21 -13.07 8.41
N LEU A 168 20.24 -13.38 9.26
CA LEU A 168 20.49 -13.70 10.66
C LEU A 168 21.34 -14.95 10.82
N GLU A 169 21.26 -15.89 9.87
CA GLU A 169 22.12 -17.07 9.78
C GLU A 169 23.59 -16.73 9.52
N SER A 170 23.86 -15.56 8.94
CA SER A 170 25.21 -15.09 8.63
C SER A 170 25.88 -14.38 9.81
N VAL A 171 25.13 -14.03 10.86
CA VAL A 171 25.64 -13.32 12.03
C VAL A 171 26.49 -14.27 12.88
N ILE A 172 27.76 -13.90 13.07
CA ILE A 172 28.73 -14.66 13.87
C ILE A 172 28.77 -14.09 15.29
N HIS A 173 28.76 -12.76 15.39
CA HIS A 173 28.85 -12.06 16.66
C HIS A 173 28.05 -10.76 16.62
N ALA A 174 27.41 -10.43 17.74
CA ALA A 174 26.80 -9.13 17.97
C ALA A 174 27.04 -8.71 19.41
N ASP A 175 27.39 -7.45 19.61
CA ASP A 175 27.58 -6.82 20.91
C ASP A 175 27.03 -5.39 20.89
N SER A 176 27.03 -4.75 22.05
CA SER A 176 26.68 -3.34 22.16
C SER A 176 27.68 -2.61 23.05
N ASP A 177 28.08 -1.42 22.60
CA ASP A 177 28.91 -0.50 23.37
C ASP A 177 28.42 0.94 23.18
N GLN A 178 28.27 1.67 24.29
CA GLN A 178 27.88 3.10 24.31
C GLN A 178 26.68 3.49 23.42
N GLY A 179 25.67 2.62 23.26
CA GLY A 179 24.50 2.88 22.40
C GLY A 179 24.70 2.55 20.92
N VAL A 180 25.82 1.90 20.58
CA VAL A 180 26.09 1.34 19.26
C VAL A 180 25.98 -0.18 19.35
N VAL A 181 25.26 -0.80 18.42
CA VAL A 181 25.23 -2.26 18.26
C VAL A 181 26.17 -2.62 17.13
N HIS A 182 27.17 -3.45 17.39
CA HIS A 182 28.06 -3.95 16.35
C HIS A 182 27.61 -5.35 15.95
N ILE A 183 27.51 -5.57 14.64
CA ILE A 183 27.15 -6.85 14.05
C ILE A 183 28.29 -7.28 13.16
N VAL A 184 28.83 -8.46 13.42
CA VAL A 184 29.86 -9.11 12.61
C VAL A 184 29.28 -10.40 12.05
N GLY A 185 29.37 -10.57 10.75
CA GLY A 185 28.88 -11.76 10.08
C GLY A 185 29.69 -12.14 8.85
N SER A 186 29.35 -13.30 8.28
CA SER A 186 29.96 -13.80 7.05
C SER A 186 29.21 -13.24 5.84
N SER A 187 29.89 -12.57 4.93
CA SER A 187 29.29 -12.16 3.66
C SER A 187 29.04 -13.39 2.80
N PRO A 188 27.82 -13.58 2.27
CA PRO A 188 27.59 -14.61 1.26
C PRO A 188 28.21 -14.26 -0.12
N ASP A 189 28.71 -13.02 -0.30
CA ASP A 189 28.94 -12.40 -1.63
C ASP A 189 30.41 -12.17 -2.01
N THR A 190 31.25 -13.20 -1.97
CA THR A 190 32.48 -13.19 -2.80
C THR A 190 32.23 -13.63 -4.26
N LEU A 191 31.01 -13.98 -4.67
CA LEU A 191 30.77 -14.57 -6.00
C LEU A 191 29.72 -13.90 -6.91
N LEU A 192 28.84 -13.00 -6.42
CA LEU A 192 27.74 -12.49 -7.26
C LEU A 192 27.83 -11.01 -7.67
N ARG A 193 28.69 -10.20 -7.04
CA ARG A 193 28.75 -8.76 -7.34
C ARG A 193 29.80 -8.30 -8.36
N GLN A 194 30.54 -9.22 -8.99
CA GLN A 194 31.58 -8.86 -9.96
C GLN A 194 31.04 -8.53 -11.37
N ASN A 195 29.78 -8.85 -11.69
CA ASN A 195 29.30 -8.81 -13.08
C ASN A 195 28.36 -7.63 -13.46
N GLN A 196 28.18 -6.60 -12.62
CA GLN A 196 27.23 -5.51 -12.94
C GLN A 196 27.79 -4.10 -13.05
N TYR A 197 29.11 -3.90 -12.99
CA TYR A 197 29.70 -2.57 -13.24
C TYR A 197 30.88 -2.66 -14.22
N HIS A 198 30.57 -2.93 -15.49
CA HIS A 198 31.44 -2.55 -16.60
C HIS A 198 30.86 -1.31 -17.31
N PRO A 199 31.33 -0.09 -17.03
CA PRO A 199 31.23 0.99 -18.00
C PRO A 199 32.32 0.82 -19.05
N ARG A 200 31.89 0.77 -20.31
CA ARG A 200 32.76 0.83 -21.50
C ARG A 200 33.48 2.19 -21.57
N LYS A 201 34.80 2.11 -21.80
CA LYS A 201 35.64 3.01 -22.62
C LYS A 201 35.93 4.43 -22.09
N GLY A 202 37.21 4.70 -21.81
CA GLY A 202 37.77 6.06 -21.72
C GLY A 202 39.24 6.06 -21.31
N SER A 203 40.11 6.39 -22.26
CA SER A 203 41.57 6.49 -22.11
C SER A 203 41.98 7.64 -21.21
N GLY A 204 43.01 7.43 -20.36
CA GLY A 204 43.97 8.47 -20.00
C GLY A 204 43.92 9.03 -18.57
N THR A 205 45.09 8.92 -17.94
CA THR A 205 45.62 9.69 -16.80
C THR A 205 45.39 9.17 -15.38
N ARG A 206 46.54 8.92 -14.76
CA ARG A 206 46.87 8.29 -13.48
C ARG A 206 46.31 9.08 -12.28
N THR A 207 45.37 8.50 -11.56
CA THR A 207 45.04 8.90 -10.18
C THR A 207 45.30 7.74 -9.24
N VAL A 208 45.93 8.08 -8.12
CA VAL A 208 46.51 7.20 -7.12
C VAL A 208 45.44 6.29 -6.53
N ARG A 209 45.56 4.99 -6.83
CA ARG A 209 44.85 3.89 -6.18
C ARG A 209 45.31 3.82 -4.73
N TRP A 210 44.48 4.23 -3.78
CA TRP A 210 44.69 3.87 -2.38
C TRP A 210 44.52 2.36 -2.24
N SER A 211 45.64 1.66 -2.26
CA SER A 211 45.75 0.27 -1.87
C SER A 211 45.83 0.18 -0.35
N ASN A 212 44.68 -0.03 0.29
CA ASN A 212 44.67 -0.78 1.54
C ASN A 212 44.78 -2.28 1.16
N PRO A 213 45.58 -3.09 1.88
CA PRO A 213 45.64 -4.51 1.62
C PRO A 213 44.26 -5.16 1.85
N PRO A 214 43.82 -6.09 1.00
CA PRO A 214 42.56 -6.78 1.20
C PRO A 214 42.73 -7.75 2.36
N THR A 215 42.17 -7.43 3.53
CA THR A 215 42.02 -8.43 4.59
C THR A 215 41.15 -9.58 4.07
N THR A 216 41.77 -10.75 4.06
CA THR A 216 41.39 -12.01 3.42
C THR A 216 40.29 -12.80 4.13
N LEU A 217 39.36 -12.13 4.81
CA LEU A 217 38.24 -12.78 5.49
C LEU A 217 36.93 -12.28 4.86
N PRO A 218 36.00 -13.18 4.46
CA PRO A 218 34.71 -12.80 3.91
C PRO A 218 33.76 -12.32 5.03
N LEU A 219 34.25 -11.46 5.91
CA LEU A 219 33.51 -10.94 7.06
C LEU A 219 33.08 -9.51 6.77
N PHE A 220 31.84 -9.19 7.12
CA PHE A 220 31.37 -7.82 7.17
C PHE A 220 31.26 -7.38 8.64
N GLN A 221 31.42 -6.09 8.86
CA GLN A 221 31.14 -5.44 10.13
C GLN A 221 30.20 -4.27 9.88
N THR A 222 29.13 -4.22 10.66
CA THR A 222 28.08 -3.22 10.56
C THR A 222 27.84 -2.60 11.93
N ASN A 223 27.88 -1.28 12.02
CA ASN A 223 27.70 -0.54 13.26
C ASN A 223 26.36 0.23 13.20
N LEU A 224 25.48 -0.06 14.15
CA LEU A 224 24.17 0.56 14.27
C LEU A 224 24.19 1.54 15.43
N GLU A 225 24.17 2.83 15.15
CA GLU A 225 24.11 3.87 16.18
C GLU A 225 22.66 4.17 16.53
N LEU A 226 22.27 3.94 17.78
CA LEU A 226 20.93 4.26 18.30
C LEU A 226 20.95 5.57 19.10
N GLU A 227 19.76 6.10 19.40
CA GLU A 227 19.60 7.34 20.16
C GLU A 227 19.88 7.15 21.65
N SER A 228 19.44 6.02 22.22
CA SER A 228 19.61 5.69 23.63
C SER A 228 20.37 4.37 23.83
N LYS A 229 21.01 4.23 24.99
CA LYS A 229 21.74 3.00 25.35
C LYS A 229 20.78 1.85 25.60
N GLU A 230 19.65 2.14 26.24
CA GLU A 230 18.58 1.20 26.53
C GLU A 230 17.99 0.61 25.24
N ASP A 231 17.83 1.44 24.21
CA ASP A 231 17.37 0.96 22.90
C ASP A 231 18.38 0.03 22.24
N ALA A 232 19.68 0.31 22.37
CA ALA A 232 20.74 -0.54 21.84
C ALA A 232 20.79 -1.90 22.56
N GLU A 233 20.68 -1.90 23.88
CA GLU A 233 20.62 -3.12 24.69
C GLU A 233 19.37 -3.96 24.36
N ASN A 234 18.21 -3.30 24.22
CA ASN A 234 16.96 -3.97 23.83
C ASN A 234 17.05 -4.54 22.41
N LEU A 235 17.57 -3.79 21.44
CA LEU A 235 17.79 -4.27 20.09
C LEU A 235 18.71 -5.49 20.09
N LEU A 236 19.82 -5.45 20.81
CA LEU A 236 20.75 -6.57 20.92
C LEU A 236 20.07 -7.81 21.51
N GLN A 237 19.31 -7.67 22.60
CA GLN A 237 18.58 -8.78 23.20
C GLN A 237 17.57 -9.42 22.23
N ILE A 238 16.82 -8.59 21.51
CA ILE A 238 15.86 -9.07 20.51
C ILE A 238 16.59 -9.73 19.34
N LEU A 239 17.71 -9.17 18.87
CA LEU A 239 18.51 -9.75 17.82
C LEU A 239 19.02 -11.15 18.22
N LEU A 240 19.63 -11.27 19.40
CA LEU A 240 20.18 -12.54 19.88
C LEU A 240 19.09 -13.59 20.11
N SER A 241 17.96 -13.20 20.70
CA SER A 241 16.82 -14.12 20.89
C SER A 241 16.19 -14.56 19.57
N THR A 242 16.10 -13.66 18.59
CA THR A 242 15.61 -14.01 17.23
C THR A 242 16.58 -14.97 16.55
N ILE A 243 17.89 -14.80 16.75
CA ILE A 243 18.92 -15.72 16.25
C ILE A 243 18.80 -17.10 16.88
N GLU A 244 18.59 -17.17 18.18
CA GLU A 244 18.39 -18.44 18.89
C GLU A 244 17.11 -19.15 18.41
N LEU A 245 16.00 -18.42 18.29
CA LEU A 245 14.74 -18.94 17.77
C LEU A 245 14.87 -19.46 16.32
N GLY A 246 15.60 -18.73 15.47
CA GLY A 246 15.88 -19.13 14.10
C GLY A 246 16.75 -20.39 14.01
N LYS A 247 17.71 -20.56 14.92
CA LYS A 247 18.52 -21.78 15.04
C LYS A 247 17.68 -22.99 15.43
N GLU A 248 16.74 -22.84 16.36
CA GLU A 248 15.84 -23.93 16.80
C GLU A 248 14.90 -24.39 15.69
N ARG A 249 14.33 -23.44 14.93
CA ARG A 249 13.41 -23.74 13.82
C ARG A 249 14.10 -24.27 12.57
N GLY A 250 15.44 -24.17 12.52
CA GLY A 250 16.21 -24.29 11.30
C GLY A 250 15.95 -23.07 10.39
N TRP A 251 17.00 -22.48 9.84
CA TRP A 251 16.96 -21.22 9.08
C TRP A 251 16.22 -21.29 7.72
N GLY A 252 15.17 -22.09 7.59
CA GLY A 252 14.44 -22.33 6.34
C GLY A 252 15.25 -23.09 5.27
N TYR A 253 16.56 -23.30 5.48
CA TYR A 253 17.41 -24.12 4.63
C TYR A 253 17.45 -25.56 5.14
N GLY A 254 16.68 -26.42 4.48
CA GLY A 254 16.85 -27.87 4.55
C GLY A 254 18.17 -28.31 3.91
N HIS A 255 19.31 -28.03 4.54
CA HIS A 255 20.55 -28.74 4.28
C HIS A 255 20.86 -29.61 5.49
N LEU A 256 20.08 -30.70 5.58
CA LEU A 256 20.50 -31.93 6.23
C LEU A 256 21.80 -32.38 5.56
N LEU A 257 22.94 -31.87 6.04
CA LEU A 257 24.21 -32.50 5.75
C LEU A 257 24.18 -33.86 6.45
N HIS A 258 23.98 -34.88 5.64
CA HIS A 258 24.04 -36.28 6.03
C HIS A 258 25.33 -36.51 6.82
N ARG A 259 25.20 -36.65 8.14
CA ARG A 259 26.28 -37.07 9.04
C ARG A 259 26.56 -38.54 8.74
N GLY A 260 27.40 -38.79 7.74
CA GLY A 260 27.95 -40.11 7.47
C GLY A 260 28.73 -40.57 8.69
N ASN A 261 28.18 -41.52 9.43
CA ASN A 261 28.82 -42.13 10.58
C ASN A 261 29.91 -43.06 10.06
N ILE A 262 31.17 -42.65 10.15
CA ILE A 262 32.30 -43.54 9.88
C ILE A 262 32.53 -44.35 11.17
N LYS A 263 32.21 -45.64 11.11
CA LYS A 263 32.69 -46.67 12.03
C LYS A 263 33.29 -47.80 11.21
#